data_AF-F6HSM2-F1
#
_entry.id   AF-F6HSM2-F1
#
_cell.length_a   1.000
_cell.length_b   1.000
_cell.length_c   1.000
_cell.angle_alpha   90.00
_cell.angle_beta   90.00
_cell.angle_gamma   90.00
#
_symmetry.space_group_name_H-M   'P 1'
#
loop_
_entity.id
_entity.type
_entity.pdbx_description
1 polymer ?
#
loop_
_entity_poly.entity_id
_entity_poly.type
_entity_poly.pdbx_seq_one_letter_code
_entity_poly.pdbx_strand_id
1 'polypeptide(L)'
;MIQVESNPQKKDECLQKLMELSNQKWAEIVVQARQSVDFLKDQDVIQTMLNILQTNASVVTSLGTYFLSQITLIFLDMLNVCRMYSELISNIIAEGRPFASKTSYIKLLPLVKGETHKLIEIFMNKAEDQSQIGKQLVSLMMDLVLGDYTRNVPDARESEVLSLFESSTNSGEVPGCNAIHVTKIKNKLGCVIKKF
;
A
#
# COMPACT_ATOMS: atom_id res chain seq x y z
N MET A 1 6.19 -25.08 7.55
CA MET A 1 4.94 -25.87 7.54
C MET A 1 4.03 -25.60 6.34
N ILE A 2 3.94 -24.38 5.78
CA ILE A 2 3.08 -24.11 4.60
C ILE A 2 3.80 -24.34 3.26
N GLN A 3 5.08 -23.97 3.15
CA GLN A 3 5.83 -24.14 1.89
C GLN A 3 5.98 -25.61 1.44
N VAL A 4 5.96 -26.56 2.39
CA VAL A 4 6.17 -28.00 2.15
C VAL A 4 4.89 -28.71 1.68
N GLU A 5 3.71 -28.09 1.86
CA GLU A 5 2.45 -28.67 1.41
C GLU A 5 2.36 -28.62 -0.12
N SER A 6 2.18 -29.75 -0.79
CA SER A 6 2.18 -29.81 -2.25
C SER A 6 0.83 -29.45 -2.85
N ASN A 7 -0.26 -29.53 -2.06
CA ASN A 7 -1.60 -29.20 -2.51
C ASN A 7 -1.88 -27.68 -2.42
N PRO A 8 -2.13 -26.99 -3.55
CA PRO A 8 -2.43 -25.55 -3.56
C PRO A 8 -3.65 -25.16 -2.72
N GLN A 9 -4.71 -25.97 -2.70
CA GLN A 9 -5.92 -25.68 -1.94
C GLN A 9 -5.67 -25.73 -0.43
N LYS A 10 -4.89 -26.73 0.03
CA LYS A 10 -4.53 -26.83 1.45
C LYS A 10 -3.58 -25.71 1.89
N LYS A 11 -2.72 -25.23 0.99
CA LYS A 11 -1.87 -24.05 1.22
C LYS A 11 -2.73 -22.81 1.45
N ASP A 12 -3.74 -22.58 0.61
CA ASP A 12 -4.67 -21.46 0.76
C ASP A 12 -5.50 -21.57 2.05
N GLU A 13 -6.04 -22.75 2.38
CA GLU A 13 -6.78 -22.96 3.64
C GLU A 13 -5.89 -22.71 4.87
N CYS A 14 -4.62 -23.09 4.81
CA CYS A 14 -3.67 -22.84 5.89
C CYS A 14 -3.32 -21.36 6.00
N LEU A 15 -3.15 -20.66 4.88
CA LEU A 15 -2.93 -19.21 4.84
C LEU A 15 -4.14 -18.46 5.40
N GLN A 16 -5.36 -18.84 5.03
CA GLN A 16 -6.59 -18.24 5.56
C GLN A 16 -6.68 -18.39 7.09
N LYS A 17 -6.42 -19.59 7.62
CA LYS A 17 -6.40 -19.83 9.07
C LYS A 17 -5.29 -19.05 9.78
N LEU A 18 -4.10 -18.98 9.16
CA LEU A 18 -2.98 -18.21 9.69
C LEU A 18 -3.32 -16.72 9.81
N MET A 19 -4.05 -16.17 8.82
CA MET A 19 -4.35 -14.75 8.72
C MET A 19 -5.72 -14.38 9.32
N GLU A 20 -6.50 -15.33 9.81
CA GLU A 20 -7.90 -15.14 10.24
C GLU A 20 -8.07 -13.99 11.22
N LEU A 21 -7.32 -13.99 12.33
CA LEU A 21 -7.41 -12.95 13.36
C LEU A 21 -7.01 -11.57 12.83
N SER A 22 -5.93 -11.52 12.04
CA SER A 22 -5.46 -10.29 11.41
C SER A 22 -6.48 -9.74 10.42
N ASN A 23 -7.10 -10.62 9.63
CA ASN A 23 -8.11 -10.28 8.63
C ASN A 23 -9.39 -9.77 9.30
N GLN A 24 -9.85 -10.45 10.36
CA GLN A 24 -11.00 -10.00 11.13
C GLN A 24 -10.75 -8.60 11.70
N LYS A 25 -9.61 -8.40 12.37
CA LYS A 25 -9.30 -7.11 13.00
C LYS A 25 -9.12 -6.00 11.98
N TRP A 26 -8.48 -6.29 10.85
CA TRP A 26 -8.36 -5.36 9.73
C TRP A 26 -9.74 -4.94 9.19
N ALA A 27 -10.62 -5.91 8.93
CA ALA A 27 -11.97 -5.64 8.43
C ALA A 27 -12.80 -4.80 9.41
N GLU A 28 -12.74 -5.10 10.71
CA GLU A 28 -13.39 -4.30 11.75
C GLU A 28 -12.93 -2.83 11.69
N ILE A 29 -11.61 -2.61 11.64
CA ILE A 29 -11.03 -1.27 11.60
C ILE A 29 -11.46 -0.52 10.33
N VAL A 30 -11.41 -1.17 9.16
CA VAL A 30 -11.80 -0.57 7.88
C VAL A 30 -13.29 -0.18 7.89
N VAL A 31 -14.16 -1.02 8.44
CA VAL A 31 -15.60 -0.72 8.54
C VAL A 31 -15.83 0.50 9.44
N GLN A 32 -15.19 0.58 10.59
CA GLN A 32 -15.30 1.72 11.51
C GLN A 32 -14.76 3.00 10.88
N ALA A 33 -13.63 2.92 10.19
CA ALA A 33 -13.01 4.06 9.50
C ALA A 33 -13.93 4.65 8.42
N ARG A 34 -14.69 3.81 7.70
CA ARG A 34 -15.68 4.27 6.70
C ARG A 34 -16.84 5.03 7.32
N GLN A 35 -17.19 4.75 8.58
CA GLN A 35 -18.23 5.47 9.31
C GLN A 35 -17.72 6.80 9.87
N SER A 36 -16.49 6.80 10.41
CA SER A 36 -15.84 8.00 10.92
C SER A 36 -14.33 7.93 10.75
N VAL A 37 -13.79 8.90 10.00
CA VAL A 37 -12.34 9.05 9.82
C VAL A 37 -11.64 9.38 11.15
N ASP A 38 -12.36 9.95 12.12
CA ASP A 38 -11.80 10.23 13.45
C ASP A 38 -11.39 8.96 14.20
N PHE A 39 -11.99 7.81 13.90
CA PHE A 39 -11.58 6.52 14.45
C PHE A 39 -10.11 6.20 14.13
N LEU A 40 -9.61 6.65 12.97
CA LEU A 40 -8.22 6.46 12.56
C LEU A 40 -7.23 7.35 13.32
N LYS A 41 -7.69 8.32 14.12
CA LYS A 41 -6.81 9.17 14.95
C LYS A 41 -6.41 8.48 16.25
N ASP A 42 -7.08 7.39 16.62
CA ASP A 42 -6.80 6.63 17.83
C ASP A 42 -5.44 5.93 17.71
N GLN A 43 -4.57 6.18 18.69
CA GLN A 43 -3.21 5.64 18.71
C GLN A 43 -3.19 4.10 18.78
N ASP A 44 -4.10 3.48 19.51
CA ASP A 44 -4.17 2.02 19.64
C ASP A 44 -4.64 1.38 18.32
N VAL A 45 -5.54 2.05 17.60
CA VAL A 45 -5.96 1.64 16.24
C VAL A 45 -4.78 1.70 15.27
N ILE A 46 -4.01 2.80 15.30
CA ILE A 46 -2.83 2.97 14.44
C ILE A 46 -1.77 1.88 14.73
N GLN A 47 -1.48 1.61 16.01
CA GLN A 47 -0.53 0.56 16.41
C GLN A 47 -1.03 -0.83 15.99
N THR A 48 -2.34 -1.09 16.11
CA THR A 48 -2.93 -2.34 15.67
C THR A 48 -2.77 -2.54 14.16
N MET A 49 -3.01 -1.50 13.35
CA MET A 49 -2.77 -1.54 11.90
C MET A 49 -1.31 -1.82 11.57
N LEU A 50 -0.36 -1.14 12.24
CA LEU A 50 1.07 -1.38 12.04
C LEU A 50 1.45 -2.84 12.29
N ASN A 51 0.98 -3.41 13.41
CA ASN A 51 1.25 -4.81 13.75
C ASN A 51 0.67 -5.78 12.71
N ILE A 52 -0.53 -5.49 12.20
CA ILE A 52 -1.15 -6.29 11.13
C ILE A 52 -0.30 -6.24 9.86
N LEU A 53 0.13 -5.05 9.42
CA LEU A 53 0.96 -4.89 8.22
C LEU A 53 2.32 -5.59 8.36
N GLN A 54 2.97 -5.46 9.52
CA GLN A 54 4.25 -6.13 9.81
C GLN A 54 4.12 -7.65 9.86
N THR A 55 3.00 -8.16 10.38
CA THR A 55 2.68 -9.60 10.36
C THR A 55 2.55 -10.07 8.91
N ASN A 56 1.79 -9.35 8.08
CA ASN A 56 1.66 -9.65 6.65
C ASN A 56 3.02 -9.63 5.93
N ALA A 57 3.89 -8.65 6.23
CA ALA A 57 5.23 -8.56 5.64
C ALA A 57 6.12 -9.77 6.02
N SER A 58 6.01 -10.22 7.26
CA SER A 58 6.72 -11.42 7.76
C SER A 58 6.23 -12.69 7.06
N VAL A 59 4.91 -12.81 6.86
CA VAL A 59 4.30 -13.94 6.16
C VAL A 59 4.66 -13.94 4.68
N VAL A 60 4.60 -12.80 3.98
CA VAL A 60 5.08 -12.65 2.59
C VAL A 60 6.51 -13.11 2.44
N THR A 61 7.40 -12.67 3.33
CA THR A 61 8.82 -13.02 3.27
C THR A 61 9.03 -14.54 3.30
N SER A 62 8.15 -15.24 4.01
CA SER A 62 8.17 -16.70 4.17
C SER A 62 7.45 -17.44 3.04
N LEU A 63 6.36 -16.92 2.48
CA LEU A 63 5.52 -17.64 1.51
C LEU A 63 5.78 -17.25 0.04
N GLY A 64 6.27 -16.04 -0.21
CA GLY A 64 6.44 -15.49 -1.55
C GLY A 64 5.14 -15.44 -2.36
N THR A 65 5.17 -15.90 -3.61
CA THR A 65 4.02 -15.87 -4.55
C THR A 65 2.73 -16.44 -3.97
N TYR A 66 2.81 -17.44 -3.08
CA TYR A 66 1.63 -18.05 -2.46
C TYR A 66 0.85 -17.08 -1.55
N PHE A 67 1.42 -15.91 -1.24
CA PHE A 67 0.72 -14.84 -0.53
C PHE A 67 -0.25 -14.05 -1.43
N LEU A 68 -0.32 -14.33 -2.74
CA LEU A 68 -1.14 -13.58 -3.69
C LEU A 68 -2.63 -13.52 -3.27
N SER A 69 -3.20 -14.61 -2.77
CA SER A 69 -4.59 -14.65 -2.29
C SER A 69 -4.82 -13.72 -1.10
N GLN A 70 -3.85 -13.61 -0.19
CA GLN A 70 -3.92 -12.72 0.96
C GLN A 70 -3.68 -11.26 0.59
N ILE A 71 -2.68 -10.92 -0.23
CA ILE A 71 -2.43 -9.52 -0.57
C ILE A 71 -3.60 -8.94 -1.36
N THR A 72 -4.17 -9.68 -2.31
CA THR A 72 -5.31 -9.22 -3.12
C THR A 72 -6.55 -8.96 -2.27
N LEU A 73 -6.76 -9.73 -1.19
CA LEU A 73 -7.85 -9.52 -0.24
C LEU A 73 -7.76 -8.15 0.47
N ILE A 74 -6.56 -7.77 0.93
CA ILE A 74 -6.38 -6.55 1.73
C ILE A 74 -5.96 -5.32 0.92
N PHE A 75 -5.52 -5.51 -0.33
CA PHE A 75 -4.84 -4.50 -1.14
C PHE A 75 -5.60 -3.18 -1.27
N LEU A 76 -6.85 -3.24 -1.72
CA LEU A 76 -7.66 -2.04 -1.96
C LEU A 76 -7.96 -1.31 -0.65
N ASP A 77 -8.19 -2.03 0.43
CA ASP A 77 -8.41 -1.42 1.74
C ASP A 77 -7.13 -0.76 2.26
N MET A 78 -5.95 -1.36 2.06
CA MET A 78 -4.67 -0.74 2.42
C MET A 78 -4.50 0.61 1.69
N LEU A 79 -4.77 0.65 0.38
CA LEU A 79 -4.68 1.88 -0.40
C LEU A 79 -5.69 2.93 0.06
N ASN A 80 -6.93 2.53 0.39
CA ASN A 80 -7.94 3.43 0.92
C ASN A 80 -7.54 4.02 2.28
N VAL A 81 -6.98 3.21 3.18
CA VAL A 81 -6.47 3.68 4.47
C VAL A 81 -5.32 4.67 4.28
N CYS A 82 -4.38 4.40 3.37
CA CYS A 82 -3.30 5.34 3.01
C CYS A 82 -3.83 6.69 2.51
N ARG A 83 -4.90 6.68 1.70
CA ARG A 83 -5.58 7.89 1.23
C ARG A 83 -6.18 8.68 2.40
N MET A 84 -6.96 8.03 3.26
CA MET A 84 -7.59 8.66 4.42
C MET A 84 -6.54 9.29 5.37
N TYR A 85 -5.41 8.62 5.58
CA TYR A 85 -4.30 9.19 6.35
C TYR A 85 -3.64 10.39 5.67
N SER A 86 -3.50 10.37 4.34
CA SER A 86 -2.97 11.50 3.57
C SER A 86 -3.85 12.74 3.68
N GLU A 87 -5.17 12.55 3.63
CA GLU A 87 -6.16 13.61 3.84
C GLU A 87 -6.10 14.15 5.28
N LEU A 88 -6.01 13.27 6.28
CA LEU A 88 -5.83 13.67 7.68
C LEU A 88 -4.58 14.52 7.89
N ILE A 89 -3.42 14.07 7.40
CA ILE A 89 -2.17 14.82 7.49
C ILE A 89 -2.31 16.19 6.82
N SER A 90 -2.87 16.23 5.61
CA SER A 90 -3.04 17.47 4.84
C SER A 90 -3.96 18.47 5.54
N ASN A 91 -5.10 18.01 6.08
CA ASN A 91 -6.04 18.86 6.82
C ASN A 91 -5.39 19.45 8.08
N ILE A 92 -4.63 18.63 8.81
CA ILE A 92 -3.94 19.06 10.03
C ILE A 92 -2.86 20.11 9.73
N ILE A 93 -2.13 19.96 8.62
CA ILE A 93 -1.15 20.96 8.17
C ILE A 93 -1.87 22.26 7.76
N ALA A 94 -2.96 22.16 6.99
CA ALA A 94 -3.73 23.31 6.51
C ALA A 94 -4.38 24.12 7.64
N GLU A 95 -4.79 23.47 8.74
CA GLU A 95 -5.32 24.15 9.93
C GLU A 95 -4.29 25.03 10.65
N GLY A 96 -3.00 24.90 10.33
CA GLY A 96 -1.96 25.86 10.74
C GLY A 96 -1.77 26.00 12.26
N ARG A 97 -2.28 25.05 13.07
CA ARG A 97 -2.16 25.17 14.54
C ARG A 97 -0.68 25.06 14.93
N PRO A 98 -0.13 26.05 15.67
CA PRO A 98 1.15 25.87 16.33
C PRO A 98 1.03 24.61 17.19
N PHE A 99 2.00 23.69 17.09
CA PHE A 99 2.01 22.37 17.76
C PHE A 99 1.18 21.23 17.14
N ALA A 100 0.49 21.42 16.01
CA ALA A 100 -0.20 20.33 15.30
C ALA A 100 0.74 19.14 15.04
N SER A 101 1.95 19.40 14.53
CA SER A 101 3.01 18.41 14.27
C SER A 101 3.60 17.75 15.52
N LYS A 102 3.21 18.17 16.74
CA LYS A 102 3.66 17.59 18.00
C LYS A 102 2.67 16.59 18.60
N THR A 103 1.47 16.44 18.04
CA THR A 103 0.51 15.43 18.51
C THR A 103 1.05 14.03 18.15
N SER A 104 1.14 13.13 19.13
CA SER A 104 1.85 11.83 19.01
C SER A 104 1.36 10.98 17.84
N TYR A 105 0.05 10.96 17.58
CA TYR A 105 -0.54 10.11 16.55
C TYR A 105 -0.17 10.52 15.12
N ILE A 106 0.05 11.81 14.84
CA ILE A 106 0.40 12.29 13.49
C ILE A 106 1.73 11.71 13.02
N LYS A 107 2.67 11.48 13.94
CA LYS A 107 3.96 10.85 13.63
C LYS A 107 3.83 9.36 13.29
N LEU A 108 2.72 8.73 13.68
CA LEU A 108 2.47 7.31 13.42
C LEU A 108 1.78 7.09 12.07
N LEU A 109 1.03 8.07 11.54
CA LEU A 109 0.31 7.92 10.27
C LEU A 109 1.27 7.65 9.08
N PRO A 110 2.41 8.37 8.93
CA PRO A 110 3.39 8.04 7.88
C PRO A 110 4.00 6.65 8.02
N LEU A 111 4.10 6.10 9.25
CA LEU A 111 4.63 4.75 9.46
C LEU A 111 3.70 3.69 8.86
N VAL A 112 2.38 3.87 8.97
CA VAL A 112 1.41 2.93 8.38
C VAL A 112 1.53 2.93 6.86
N LYS A 113 1.71 4.11 6.25
CA LYS A 113 1.92 4.25 4.81
C LYS A 113 3.23 3.59 4.38
N GLY A 114 4.33 3.83 5.11
CA GLY A 114 5.62 3.21 4.87
C GLY A 114 5.57 1.68 4.95
N GLU A 115 4.94 1.11 5.97
CA GLU A 115 4.77 -0.35 6.09
C GLU A 115 3.86 -0.93 5.00
N THR A 116 2.86 -0.17 4.52
CA THR A 116 2.03 -0.57 3.38
C THR A 116 2.88 -0.67 2.11
N HIS A 117 3.68 0.36 1.79
CA HIS A 117 4.57 0.36 0.63
C HIS A 117 5.59 -0.78 0.71
N LYS A 118 6.20 -0.98 1.88
CA LYS A 118 7.15 -2.07 2.14
C LYS A 118 6.51 -3.45 1.96
N LEU A 119 5.29 -3.67 2.44
CA LEU A 119 4.58 -4.92 2.21
C LEU A 119 4.38 -5.21 0.71
N ILE A 120 3.96 -4.20 -0.05
CA ILE A 120 3.78 -4.31 -1.50
C ILE A 120 5.12 -4.61 -2.19
N GLU A 121 6.18 -3.90 -1.81
CA GLU A 121 7.53 -4.10 -2.35
C GLU A 121 8.06 -5.52 -2.10
N ILE A 122 7.98 -6.01 -0.85
CA ILE A 122 8.43 -7.36 -0.50
C ILE A 122 7.66 -8.40 -1.31
N PHE A 123 6.33 -8.23 -1.46
CA PHE A 123 5.52 -9.15 -2.24
C PHE A 123 5.92 -9.15 -3.72
N MET A 124 6.07 -7.97 -4.33
CA MET A 124 6.48 -7.83 -5.72
C MET A 124 7.83 -8.50 -6.00
N ASN A 125 8.79 -8.35 -5.07
CA ASN A 125 10.10 -8.98 -5.17
C ASN A 125 10.06 -10.51 -5.04
N LYS A 126 9.02 -11.06 -4.41
CA LYS A 126 8.87 -12.50 -4.18
C LYS A 126 7.88 -13.19 -5.12
N ALA A 127 7.15 -12.44 -5.94
CA ALA A 127 6.20 -12.98 -6.90
C ALA A 127 6.92 -13.64 -8.09
N GLU A 128 6.45 -14.81 -8.53
CA GLU A 128 6.97 -15.54 -9.68
C GLU A 128 6.60 -14.88 -11.01
N ASP A 129 5.36 -14.36 -11.13
CA ASP A 129 4.88 -13.61 -12.31
C ASP A 129 4.80 -12.11 -12.03
N GLN A 130 5.96 -11.49 -11.84
CA GLN A 130 6.08 -10.06 -11.58
C GLN A 130 5.47 -9.20 -12.70
N SER A 131 5.49 -9.68 -13.95
CA SER A 131 5.02 -8.93 -15.11
C SER A 131 3.50 -8.79 -15.10
N GLN A 132 2.75 -9.89 -14.90
CA GLN A 132 1.30 -9.85 -14.89
C GLN A 132 0.75 -9.29 -13.58
N ILE A 133 1.28 -9.75 -12.44
CA ILE A 133 0.83 -9.31 -11.11
C ILE A 133 1.18 -7.83 -10.91
N GLY A 134 2.38 -7.42 -11.35
CA GLY A 134 2.79 -6.03 -11.32
C GLY A 134 1.90 -5.13 -12.14
N LYS A 135 1.53 -5.52 -13.38
CA LYS A 135 0.59 -4.73 -14.20
C LYS A 135 -0.74 -4.47 -13.48
N GLN A 136 -1.30 -5.48 -12.82
CA GLN A 136 -2.58 -5.35 -12.12
C GLN A 136 -2.45 -4.47 -10.87
N LEU A 137 -1.48 -4.76 -9.99
CA LEU A 137 -1.30 -4.02 -8.75
C LEU A 137 -0.83 -2.58 -8.98
N VAL A 138 0.11 -2.37 -9.91
CA VAL A 138 0.58 -1.03 -10.29
C VAL A 138 -0.53 -0.21 -10.93
N SER A 139 -1.40 -0.82 -11.75
CA SER A 139 -2.57 -0.10 -12.30
C SER A 139 -3.49 0.40 -11.19
N LEU A 140 -3.78 -0.44 -10.20
CA LEU A 140 -4.62 -0.06 -9.06
C LEU A 140 -3.96 1.01 -8.17
N MET A 141 -2.65 0.92 -7.94
CA MET A 141 -1.91 1.98 -7.23
C MET A 141 -1.87 3.29 -8.01
N MET A 142 -1.67 3.24 -9.32
CA MET A 142 -1.62 4.44 -10.17
C MET A 142 -2.92 5.26 -10.06
N ASP A 143 -4.07 4.62 -10.09
CA ASP A 143 -5.35 5.32 -10.04
C ASP A 143 -5.62 5.96 -8.67
N LEU A 144 -5.20 5.31 -7.58
CA LEU A 144 -5.37 5.82 -6.21
C LEU A 144 -4.32 6.87 -5.84
N VAL A 145 -3.03 6.56 -6.05
CA VAL A 145 -1.89 7.36 -5.58
C VAL A 145 -1.66 8.60 -6.44
N LEU A 146 -1.86 8.55 -7.77
CA LEU A 146 -1.80 9.77 -8.60
C LEU A 146 -2.93 10.74 -8.27
N GLY A 147 -4.11 10.20 -7.90
CA GLY A 147 -5.22 11.00 -7.40
C GLY A 147 -4.82 11.80 -6.17
N ASP A 148 -4.18 11.14 -5.21
CA ASP A 148 -3.74 11.78 -3.95
C ASP A 148 -2.53 12.70 -4.15
N TYR A 149 -1.53 12.32 -4.96
CA TYR A 149 -0.39 13.16 -5.28
C TYR A 149 -0.81 14.49 -5.94
N THR A 150 -1.83 14.44 -6.81
CA THR A 150 -2.38 15.63 -7.46
C THR A 150 -3.14 16.54 -6.49
N ARG A 151 -3.78 15.97 -5.46
CA ARG A 151 -4.59 16.70 -4.47
C ARG A 151 -3.78 17.23 -3.29
N ASN A 152 -2.66 16.60 -2.94
CA ASN A 152 -1.84 16.99 -1.80
C ASN A 152 -1.06 18.29 -2.06
N VAL A 153 -0.96 19.12 -1.01
CA VAL A 153 -0.08 20.29 -0.98
C VAL A 153 1.38 19.89 -1.16
N PRO A 154 2.26 20.74 -1.74
CA PRO A 154 3.63 20.37 -2.06
C PRO A 154 4.42 19.72 -0.91
N ASP A 155 4.27 20.22 0.32
CA ASP A 155 4.95 19.71 1.52
C ASP A 155 4.42 18.35 2.02
N ALA A 156 3.25 17.91 1.55
CA ALA A 156 2.62 16.63 1.91
C ALA A 156 2.78 15.56 0.82
N ARG A 157 3.57 15.83 -0.23
CA ARG A 157 3.84 14.88 -1.31
C ARG A 157 4.99 13.95 -0.93
N GLU A 158 4.73 12.65 -0.98
CA GLU A 158 5.76 11.64 -0.74
C GLU A 158 6.61 11.45 -2.01
N SER A 159 7.90 11.75 -1.93
CA SER A 159 8.86 11.56 -3.03
C SER A 159 9.05 10.10 -3.41
N GLU A 160 8.87 9.19 -2.44
CA GLU A 160 8.97 7.74 -2.59
C GLU A 160 7.94 7.17 -3.58
N VAL A 161 6.79 7.84 -3.73
CA VAL A 161 5.78 7.52 -4.75
C VAL A 161 6.38 7.61 -6.16
N LEU A 162 7.12 8.68 -6.43
CA LEU A 162 7.76 8.89 -7.73
C LEU A 162 8.91 7.89 -7.94
N SER A 163 9.68 7.58 -6.89
CA SER A 163 10.77 6.61 -6.97
C SER A 163 10.30 5.17 -7.20
N LEU A 164 9.16 4.76 -6.61
CA LEU A 164 8.52 3.46 -6.90
C LEU A 164 8.03 3.37 -8.35
N PHE A 165 7.57 4.48 -8.93
CA PHE A 165 7.18 4.53 -10.34
C PHE A 165 8.38 4.58 -11.29
N GLU A 166 9.46 5.27 -10.91
CA GLU A 166 10.71 5.25 -11.67
C GLU A 166 11.34 3.86 -11.66
N SER A 167 11.40 3.16 -10.52
CA SER A 167 11.93 1.79 -10.48
C SER A 167 11.09 0.83 -11.33
N SER A 168 9.75 0.93 -11.26
CA SER A 168 8.82 0.15 -12.09
C SER A 168 8.94 0.43 -13.61
N THR A 169 9.47 1.60 -14.00
CA THR A 169 9.61 2.01 -15.41
C THR A 169 11.04 1.93 -15.94
N ASN A 170 12.05 1.92 -15.06
CA ASN A 170 13.46 1.83 -15.38
C ASN A 170 13.97 0.38 -15.45
N SER A 171 13.19 -0.59 -14.98
CA SER A 171 13.29 -2.01 -15.36
C SER A 171 12.90 -2.19 -16.85
N GLY A 172 13.70 -1.62 -17.75
CA GLY A 172 13.61 -1.76 -19.19
C GLY A 172 13.96 -3.15 -19.73
N GLU A 173 14.03 -4.17 -18.88
CA GLU A 173 14.23 -5.58 -19.25
C GLU A 173 13.23 -6.50 -18.54
N VAL A 174 11.95 -6.11 -18.50
CA VAL A 174 10.87 -7.08 -18.25
C VAL A 174 10.40 -7.62 -19.60
N PRO A 175 10.75 -8.86 -19.99
CA PRO A 175 10.29 -9.43 -21.25
C PRO A 175 8.77 -9.52 -21.22
N GLY A 176 8.09 -8.90 -22.19
CA GLY A 176 6.62 -8.99 -22.33
C GLY A 176 5.80 -7.82 -21.78
N CYS A 177 6.42 -6.69 -21.41
CA CYS A 177 5.69 -5.45 -21.19
C CYS A 177 5.76 -4.57 -22.45
N ASN A 178 4.71 -4.59 -23.29
CA ASN A 178 4.66 -3.82 -24.53
C ASN A 178 4.97 -2.34 -24.28
N ALA A 179 5.95 -1.81 -25.02
CA ALA A 179 6.50 -0.46 -24.92
C ALA A 179 5.43 0.66 -24.84
N ILE A 180 4.25 0.42 -25.43
CA ILE A 180 3.11 1.35 -25.47
C ILE A 180 2.60 1.71 -24.06
N HIS A 181 2.60 0.77 -23.11
CA HIS A 181 2.15 1.05 -21.73
C HIS A 181 3.17 1.91 -20.95
N VAL A 182 4.46 1.63 -21.14
CA VAL A 182 5.56 2.41 -20.54
C VAL A 182 5.54 3.84 -21.08
N THR A 183 5.28 4.04 -22.39
CA THR A 183 5.17 5.38 -22.98
C THR A 183 3.95 6.15 -22.47
N LYS A 184 2.81 5.49 -22.23
CA LYS A 184 1.61 6.16 -21.70
C LYS A 184 1.78 6.58 -20.24
N ILE A 185 2.45 5.75 -19.45
CA ILE A 185 2.84 6.05 -18.06
C ILE A 185 3.88 7.18 -18.03
N LYS A 186 4.94 7.10 -18.85
CA LYS A 186 5.96 8.17 -18.99
C LYS A 186 5.36 9.49 -19.48
N ASN A 187 4.36 9.47 -20.37
CA ASN A 187 3.67 10.69 -20.83
C ASN A 187 2.74 11.27 -19.76
N LYS A 188 2.09 10.42 -18.95
CA LYS A 188 1.23 10.88 -17.84
C LYS A 188 2.08 11.45 -16.70
N LEU A 189 3.18 10.80 -16.33
CA LEU A 189 4.21 11.34 -15.41
C LEU A 189 4.87 12.60 -15.97
N GLY A 190 5.24 12.61 -17.25
CA GLY A 190 5.82 13.78 -17.92
C GLY A 190 4.86 14.97 -17.99
N CYS A 191 3.55 14.75 -18.12
CA CYS A 191 2.54 15.81 -18.01
C CYS A 191 2.36 16.34 -16.59
N VAL A 192 2.52 15.48 -15.57
CA VAL A 192 2.47 15.89 -14.17
C VAL A 192 3.74 16.66 -13.79
N ILE A 193 4.91 16.23 -14.26
CA ILE A 193 6.20 16.89 -14.02
C ILE A 193 6.31 18.22 -14.77
N LYS A 194 5.84 18.32 -16.03
CA LYS A 194 5.85 19.59 -16.81
C LYS A 194 4.84 20.65 -16.36
N LYS A 195 3.99 20.33 -15.38
CA LYS A 195 3.06 21.29 -14.76
C LYS A 195 3.63 21.93 -13.49
N PHE A 196 4.91 21.66 -13.21
CA PHE A 196 5.80 22.36 -12.29
C PHE A 196 7.00 22.89 -13.09
#